data_AF-A0A968KUN0-F1
#
_entry.id   AF-A0A968KUN0-F1
#
_cell.length_a   1.000
_cell.length_b   1.000
_cell.length_c   1.000
_cell.angle_alpha   90.00
_cell.angle_beta   90.00
_cell.angle_gamma   90.00
#
_symmetry.space_group_name_H-M   'P 1'
#
loop_
_entity.id
_entity.type
_entity.pdbx_description
1 polymer ?
#
loop_
_entity_poly.entity_id
_entity_poly.type
_entity_poly.pdbx_seq_one_letter_code
_entity_poly.pdbx_strand_id
1 'polypeptide(L)'
;MPAPTSPPEEEPKAKSSPNKAESLLPKEESAKQSARMTVINPKERNQNNHHQNYTNGKNNNNKNNNQRRQNNRNNNNGANQRLPKIDVSTINPPPADPNAPQISINDLTSLSVPQLREKAESFGLEHESLLYLKKQDVILQILKAHTSTGGVIFAYGSLEILQDGYGFLRSPQNSYLAGSDDIYISPHQIRAFNLKTGDTVYGQIRTPKEGERFFAMQRVETVNLDTLEVSQNRVPFENLTPLFPDVRLNMETGAGDVSTRVINLFCPIGKGQRGLIVAPPRTGKTVLMQKIANAITENHPECYLIVLLIDERPEEVTDMKRSVKGEVIASTFDEQASRHVQVAEMVLEKSKRMVEQGHDVIILLDSITRLARAYNQTIPTSGKILSGGVDSNALHRPKRFFGAARNIEGGGSLTIVATALVDTGSKMDTVIFEEFKGTGNMEVTLDRRLSDKRVFPAINIKSSGTRKEEMLLTSEEVNKVWVLRKALSSMDDIQMTELILEKMRKFKTNDAFLRSMNETSDAGRN
;
A
#
# COMPACT_ATOMS: atom_id res chain seq x y z
N MET A 1 76.26 5.53 28.19
CA MET A 1 74.97 5.17 27.53
C MET A 1 74.60 6.29 26.57
N PRO A 2 73.89 6.01 25.46
CA PRO A 2 74.18 6.71 24.21
C PRO A 2 73.09 7.71 23.76
N ALA A 3 73.52 8.61 22.87
CA ALA A 3 72.68 9.29 21.86
C ALA A 3 73.04 8.66 20.47
N PRO A 4 72.76 9.24 19.29
CA PRO A 4 71.87 10.34 18.93
C PRO A 4 71.02 10.04 17.65
N THR A 5 70.45 11.09 17.03
CA THR A 5 70.23 11.29 15.58
C THR A 5 69.36 10.35 14.72
N SER A 6 68.49 10.98 13.93
CA SER A 6 67.78 10.43 12.77
C SER A 6 68.62 10.40 11.48
N PRO A 7 68.41 9.44 10.55
CA PRO A 7 68.84 9.49 9.15
C PRO A 7 67.74 10.01 8.18
N PRO A 8 68.04 10.22 6.87
CA PRO A 8 67.20 10.99 5.93
C PRO A 8 66.45 10.16 4.86
N GLU A 9 65.93 10.86 3.85
CA GLU A 9 65.20 10.37 2.66
C GLU A 9 66.06 9.53 1.68
N GLU A 10 65.42 8.62 0.91
CA GLU A 10 65.99 8.06 -0.34
C GLU A 10 64.85 7.77 -1.37
N GLU A 11 65.13 7.96 -2.67
CA GLU A 11 64.16 7.80 -3.78
C GLU A 11 63.94 6.32 -4.22
N PRO A 12 62.81 6.00 -4.89
CA PRO A 12 62.39 4.62 -5.14
C PRO A 12 63.15 3.91 -6.27
N LYS A 13 63.74 2.75 -5.96
CA LYS A 13 64.34 1.83 -6.96
C LYS A 13 63.30 0.86 -7.53
N ALA A 14 63.10 0.89 -8.85
CA ALA A 14 62.19 -0.01 -9.56
C ALA A 14 62.67 -1.48 -9.58
N LYS A 15 61.74 -2.43 -9.52
CA LYS A 15 62.00 -3.87 -9.75
C LYS A 15 60.92 -4.57 -10.58
N SER A 16 61.30 -4.89 -11.82
CA SER A 16 61.06 -6.15 -12.54
C SER A 16 59.88 -7.07 -12.14
N SER A 17 58.92 -7.18 -13.07
CA SER A 17 58.29 -8.42 -13.59
C SER A 17 57.71 -9.49 -12.63
N PRO A 18 56.38 -9.75 -12.68
CA PRO A 18 55.79 -11.03 -12.26
C PRO A 18 55.89 -12.11 -13.37
N ASN A 19 55.71 -13.38 -12.98
CA ASN A 19 55.83 -14.55 -13.85
C ASN A 19 54.67 -14.73 -14.86
N LYS A 20 54.95 -15.46 -15.95
CA LYS A 20 53.93 -16.06 -16.81
C LYS A 20 53.23 -17.21 -16.08
N ALA A 21 51.93 -17.35 -16.32
CA ALA A 21 51.17 -18.59 -16.17
C ALA A 21 50.43 -18.87 -17.48
N GLU A 22 50.24 -20.13 -17.84
CA GLU A 22 49.85 -20.53 -19.20
C GLU A 22 48.33 -20.49 -19.42
N SER A 23 47.92 -20.05 -20.61
CA SER A 23 46.53 -20.12 -21.08
C SER A 23 46.45 -21.03 -22.30
N LEU A 24 45.92 -22.24 -22.12
CA LEU A 24 45.71 -23.19 -23.20
C LEU A 24 44.31 -22.99 -23.80
N LEU A 25 44.26 -22.60 -25.07
CA LEU A 25 43.06 -22.55 -25.91
C LEU A 25 43.35 -23.23 -27.26
N PRO A 26 42.59 -24.26 -27.67
CA PRO A 26 42.66 -24.80 -29.03
C PRO A 26 41.93 -23.91 -30.05
N LYS A 27 42.54 -23.77 -31.22
CA LYS A 27 41.90 -23.43 -32.52
C LYS A 27 42.04 -24.65 -33.45
N GLU A 28 41.83 -24.69 -34.79
CA GLU A 28 41.31 -23.86 -35.93
C GLU A 28 41.01 -24.92 -37.04
N GLU A 29 40.21 -24.82 -38.11
CA GLU A 29 39.37 -23.80 -38.77
C GLU A 29 37.85 -23.96 -38.38
N SER A 30 36.81 -23.28 -38.90
CA SER A 30 36.48 -22.55 -40.15
C SER A 30 35.96 -23.39 -41.35
N ALA A 31 34.82 -22.94 -41.89
CA ALA A 31 34.28 -23.28 -43.22
C ALA A 31 33.32 -22.16 -43.67
N LYS A 32 33.47 -21.65 -44.90
CA LYS A 32 32.68 -20.54 -45.43
C LYS A 32 31.67 -21.02 -46.47
N GLN A 33 30.46 -20.45 -46.47
CA GLN A 33 29.68 -20.27 -47.70
C GLN A 33 28.93 -18.94 -47.66
N SER A 34 28.62 -18.40 -48.84
CA SER A 34 28.44 -16.95 -49.03
C SER A 34 27.15 -16.57 -49.77
N ALA A 35 26.64 -15.40 -49.37
CA ALA A 35 25.86 -14.46 -50.15
C ALA A 35 24.62 -14.94 -50.94
N ARG A 36 23.45 -14.44 -50.52
CA ARG A 36 22.58 -13.71 -51.46
C ARG A 36 21.82 -12.59 -50.74
N MET A 37 22.02 -11.36 -51.18
CA MET A 37 21.13 -10.24 -50.87
C MET A 37 19.85 -10.37 -51.70
N THR A 38 18.72 -9.87 -51.22
CA THR A 38 17.61 -9.45 -52.08
C THR A 38 16.95 -8.21 -51.47
N VAL A 39 17.08 -7.08 -52.15
CA VAL A 39 16.44 -5.81 -51.77
C VAL A 39 15.18 -5.66 -52.62
N ILE A 40 14.04 -5.41 -51.99
CA ILE A 40 12.82 -4.95 -52.68
C ILE A 40 12.25 -3.76 -51.90
N ASN A 41 12.03 -2.65 -52.59
CA ASN A 41 11.49 -1.41 -52.03
C ASN A 41 9.94 -1.40 -52.13
N PRO A 42 9.23 -0.63 -51.29
CA PRO A 42 7.76 -0.63 -51.26
C PRO A 42 7.15 0.20 -52.39
N LYS A 43 5.94 -0.17 -52.83
CA LYS A 43 5.10 0.66 -53.71
C LYS A 43 3.61 0.54 -53.39
N GLU A 44 2.97 1.72 -53.40
CA GLU A 44 1.58 1.99 -53.81
C GLU A 44 0.45 1.06 -53.34
N ARG A 45 -0.37 1.56 -52.40
CA ARG A 45 -1.80 1.22 -52.31
C ARG A 45 -2.62 2.48 -52.58
N ASN A 46 -3.30 2.51 -53.72
CA ASN A 46 -4.06 3.67 -54.17
C ASN A 46 -5.30 3.93 -53.31
N GLN A 47 -5.64 5.21 -53.16
CA GLN A 47 -6.98 5.66 -52.82
C GLN A 47 -7.91 5.42 -54.01
N ASN A 48 -9.21 5.22 -53.75
CA ASN A 48 -10.24 5.79 -54.62
C ASN A 48 -11.55 5.93 -53.86
N ASN A 49 -12.25 7.04 -54.06
CA ASN A 49 -13.40 7.44 -53.25
C ASN A 49 -14.38 8.29 -54.09
N HIS A 50 -15.57 7.76 -54.36
CA HIS A 50 -16.68 8.40 -55.08
C HIS A 50 -17.98 7.95 -54.37
N HIS A 51 -18.92 8.80 -53.94
CA HIS A 51 -19.72 9.80 -54.68
C HIS A 51 -20.52 9.19 -55.85
N GLN A 52 -21.84 9.38 -55.99
CA GLN A 52 -22.82 10.04 -55.11
C GLN A 52 -24.25 9.58 -55.52
N ASN A 53 -25.24 9.77 -54.63
CA ASN A 53 -26.69 9.95 -54.89
C ASN A 53 -27.46 8.99 -55.84
N TYR A 54 -28.63 8.52 -55.42
CA TYR A 54 -29.90 9.17 -55.84
C TYR A 54 -31.11 8.71 -55.00
N THR A 55 -32.17 9.49 -55.05
CA THR A 55 -33.44 9.30 -54.33
C THR A 55 -34.47 8.51 -55.14
N ASN A 56 -35.25 7.65 -54.48
CA ASN A 56 -36.71 7.77 -54.38
C ASN A 56 -37.32 6.60 -53.61
N GLY A 57 -38.51 6.81 -53.05
CA GLY A 57 -39.33 5.73 -52.49
C GLY A 57 -40.76 5.81 -53.00
N LYS A 58 -41.39 4.65 -53.18
CA LYS A 58 -42.83 4.45 -53.00
C LYS A 58 -43.21 2.97 -53.00
N ASN A 59 -44.21 2.69 -52.17
CA ASN A 59 -45.11 1.54 -52.10
C ASN A 59 -45.26 0.80 -53.46
N ASN A 60 -45.38 -0.54 -53.50
CA ASN A 60 -46.46 -1.25 -52.79
C ASN A 60 -46.21 -2.77 -52.67
N ASN A 61 -47.19 -3.49 -52.12
CA ASN A 61 -47.36 -4.95 -52.15
C ASN A 61 -46.39 -5.81 -51.31
N ASN A 62 -46.72 -5.98 -50.02
CA ASN A 62 -47.29 -7.29 -49.63
C ASN A 62 -48.04 -7.24 -48.28
N LYS A 63 -49.37 -7.12 -48.33
CA LYS A 63 -50.26 -7.51 -47.22
C LYS A 63 -50.30 -9.04 -47.14
N ASN A 64 -49.34 -9.69 -46.47
CA ASN A 64 -49.46 -11.08 -45.99
C ASN A 64 -48.24 -11.51 -45.13
N ASN A 65 -48.06 -10.93 -43.93
CA ASN A 65 -47.14 -11.53 -42.93
C ASN A 65 -47.38 -11.16 -41.44
N ASN A 66 -48.36 -10.30 -41.10
CA ASN A 66 -48.59 -9.90 -39.71
C ASN A 66 -49.23 -10.96 -38.80
N GLN A 67 -49.54 -12.16 -39.31
CA GLN A 67 -49.98 -13.30 -38.48
C GLN A 67 -48.86 -14.30 -38.12
N ARG A 68 -47.61 -14.06 -38.54
CA ARG A 68 -46.44 -14.89 -38.18
C ARG A 68 -45.43 -14.22 -37.23
N ARG A 69 -45.84 -13.17 -36.51
CA ARG A 69 -44.97 -12.39 -35.59
C ARG A 69 -45.39 -12.32 -34.11
N GLN A 70 -46.42 -13.04 -33.68
CA GLN A 70 -46.77 -13.18 -32.25
C GLN A 70 -46.43 -14.55 -31.64
N ASN A 71 -46.50 -15.65 -32.40
CA ASN A 71 -46.29 -17.01 -31.88
C ASN A 71 -44.81 -17.47 -31.79
N ASN A 72 -43.86 -16.56 -31.54
CA ASN A 72 -42.45 -16.93 -31.31
C ASN A 72 -41.77 -16.12 -30.20
N ARG A 73 -42.54 -15.75 -29.16
CA ARG A 73 -42.05 -15.09 -27.93
C ARG A 73 -42.01 -15.98 -26.69
N ASN A 74 -42.55 -17.19 -26.75
CA ASN A 74 -42.76 -18.07 -25.58
C ASN A 74 -41.76 -19.24 -25.46
N ASN A 75 -40.64 -19.22 -26.18
CA ASN A 75 -39.67 -20.34 -26.11
C ASN A 75 -38.21 -19.88 -25.96
N ASN A 76 -38.00 -18.88 -25.09
CA ASN A 76 -36.67 -18.48 -24.62
C ASN A 76 -36.60 -18.52 -23.09
N ASN A 77 -37.11 -19.59 -22.49
CA ASN A 77 -36.80 -20.00 -21.12
C ASN A 77 -35.36 -20.56 -21.06
N GLY A 78 -34.39 -19.78 -21.53
CA GLY A 78 -32.98 -20.01 -21.21
C GLY A 78 -32.83 -19.93 -19.70
N ALA A 79 -32.32 -20.98 -19.10
CA ALA A 79 -32.34 -21.12 -17.65
C ALA A 79 -31.48 -20.02 -17.00
N ASN A 80 -32.14 -19.02 -16.44
CA ASN A 80 -31.61 -18.25 -15.32
C ASN A 80 -31.45 -19.22 -14.15
N GLN A 81 -30.33 -19.95 -14.15
CA GLN A 81 -29.78 -20.55 -12.95
C GLN A 81 -29.43 -19.41 -12.01
N ARG A 82 -30.42 -18.96 -11.24
CA ARG A 82 -30.16 -18.40 -9.92
C ARG A 82 -29.26 -19.43 -9.24
N LEU A 83 -27.99 -19.08 -9.04
CA LEU A 83 -27.09 -19.84 -8.17
C LEU A 83 -27.89 -20.13 -6.89
N PRO A 84 -27.97 -21.40 -6.44
CA PRO A 84 -28.81 -21.74 -5.32
C PRO A 84 -28.44 -20.84 -4.15
N LYS A 85 -29.42 -20.12 -3.58
CA LYS A 85 -29.18 -19.32 -2.38
C LYS A 85 -28.71 -20.29 -1.30
N ILE A 86 -27.41 -20.26 -1.04
CA ILE A 86 -26.78 -21.12 -0.05
C ILE A 86 -27.36 -20.71 1.30
N ASP A 87 -28.02 -21.66 1.98
CA ASP A 87 -28.60 -21.37 3.28
C ASP A 87 -27.48 -21.24 4.31
N VAL A 88 -27.15 -19.99 4.64
CA VAL A 88 -26.07 -19.61 5.55
C VAL A 88 -26.26 -20.27 6.93
N SER A 89 -27.49 -20.51 7.36
CA SER A 89 -27.80 -21.17 8.65
C SER A 89 -27.40 -22.65 8.70
N THR A 90 -27.17 -23.28 7.54
CA THR A 90 -26.67 -24.66 7.45
C THR A 90 -25.14 -24.75 7.46
N ILE A 91 -24.43 -23.61 7.38
CA ILE A 91 -22.97 -23.53 7.23
C ILE A 91 -22.33 -22.84 8.42
N ASN A 92 -22.95 -21.78 8.93
CA ASN A 92 -22.66 -21.26 10.26
C ASN A 92 -23.43 -22.12 11.27
N PRO A 93 -22.77 -22.94 12.11
CA PRO A 93 -23.46 -23.61 13.22
C PRO A 93 -24.09 -22.56 14.14
N PRO A 94 -25.05 -22.93 15.02
CA PRO A 94 -25.58 -22.01 16.01
C PRO A 94 -24.44 -21.37 16.84
N PRO A 95 -24.62 -20.13 17.34
CA PRO A 95 -23.63 -19.49 18.20
C PRO A 95 -23.26 -20.38 19.39
N ALA A 96 -22.03 -20.22 19.89
CA ALA A 96 -21.64 -20.79 21.17
C ALA A 96 -22.54 -20.28 22.31
N ASP A 97 -22.58 -21.02 23.42
CA ASP A 97 -23.23 -20.53 24.65
C ASP A 97 -22.65 -19.15 25.02
N PRO A 98 -23.47 -18.09 25.18
CA PRO A 98 -23.02 -16.77 25.58
C PRO A 98 -22.20 -16.74 26.89
N ASN A 99 -22.33 -17.77 27.73
CA ASN A 99 -21.61 -17.92 28.99
C ASN A 99 -20.29 -18.71 28.85
N ALA A 100 -19.98 -19.28 27.68
CA ALA A 100 -18.76 -20.07 27.47
C ALA A 100 -17.51 -19.17 27.57
N PRO A 101 -16.47 -19.55 28.35
CA PRO A 101 -15.22 -18.80 28.41
C PRO A 101 -14.60 -18.59 27.03
N GLN A 102 -14.23 -17.36 26.70
CA GLN A 102 -13.71 -17.00 25.38
C GLN A 102 -12.21 -16.71 25.42
N ILE A 103 -11.48 -17.09 24.37
CA ILE A 103 -10.06 -16.74 24.19
C ILE A 103 -9.76 -16.39 22.74
N SER A 104 -8.97 -15.34 22.51
CA SER A 104 -8.51 -14.93 21.17
C SER A 104 -7.11 -15.47 20.91
N ILE A 105 -6.90 -16.12 19.74
CA ILE A 105 -5.56 -16.57 19.34
C ILE A 105 -4.63 -15.40 19.03
N ASN A 106 -5.15 -14.31 18.45
CA ASN A 106 -4.37 -13.12 18.11
C ASN A 106 -3.81 -12.44 19.38
N ASP A 107 -4.59 -12.43 20.46
CA ASP A 107 -4.17 -11.89 21.76
C ASP A 107 -2.99 -12.71 22.32
N LEU A 108 -3.09 -14.04 22.29
CA LEU A 108 -2.00 -14.93 22.70
C LEU A 108 -0.76 -14.74 21.80
N THR A 109 -0.95 -14.58 20.49
CA THR A 109 0.14 -14.30 19.54
C THR A 109 0.77 -12.91 19.78
N SER A 110 0.09 -11.96 20.44
CA SER A 110 0.69 -10.68 20.82
C SER A 110 1.63 -10.78 22.04
N LEU A 111 1.39 -11.70 22.98
CA LEU A 111 2.13 -11.83 24.24
C LEU A 111 3.59 -12.28 24.07
N SER A 112 4.46 -11.89 25.00
CA SER A 112 5.83 -12.42 25.09
C SER A 112 5.85 -13.87 25.61
N VAL A 113 6.94 -14.61 25.37
CA VAL A 113 7.07 -16.00 25.83
C VAL A 113 6.96 -16.15 27.37
N PRO A 114 7.54 -15.26 28.20
CA PRO A 114 7.32 -15.28 29.65
C PRO A 114 5.83 -15.12 30.02
N GLN A 115 5.14 -14.12 29.46
CA GLN A 115 3.72 -13.88 29.71
C GLN A 115 2.82 -15.04 29.24
N LEU A 116 3.24 -15.77 28.21
CA LEU A 116 2.54 -16.99 27.77
C LEU A 116 2.72 -18.16 28.72
N ARG A 117 3.87 -18.28 29.41
CA ARG A 117 4.09 -19.30 30.44
C ARG A 117 3.28 -19.00 31.70
N GLU A 118 3.36 -17.76 32.19
CA GLU A 118 2.52 -17.24 33.27
C GLU A 118 1.02 -17.44 32.98
N LYS A 119 0.57 -17.13 31.75
CA LYS A 119 -0.81 -17.40 31.35
C LYS A 119 -1.13 -18.89 31.28
N ALA A 120 -0.21 -19.74 30.82
CA ALA A 120 -0.41 -21.20 30.77
C ALA A 120 -0.53 -21.84 32.16
N GLU A 121 0.22 -21.35 33.16
CA GLU A 121 0.08 -21.76 34.56
C GLU A 121 -1.35 -21.52 35.08
N SER A 122 -1.99 -20.41 34.68
CA SER A 122 -3.41 -20.14 35.03
C SER A 122 -4.42 -21.11 34.41
N PHE A 123 -4.02 -21.90 33.40
CA PHE A 123 -4.80 -23.02 32.84
C PHE A 123 -4.35 -24.39 33.41
N GLY A 124 -3.52 -24.42 34.45
CA GLY A 124 -3.05 -25.65 35.11
C GLY A 124 -1.92 -26.38 34.36
N LEU A 125 -1.20 -25.71 33.46
CA LEU A 125 -0.07 -26.30 32.74
C LEU A 125 1.24 -26.12 33.53
N GLU A 126 1.96 -27.22 33.78
CA GLU A 126 3.20 -27.22 34.57
C GLU A 126 4.32 -26.44 33.86
N HIS A 127 4.93 -25.46 34.56
CA HIS A 127 5.95 -24.56 33.99
C HIS A 127 7.12 -25.32 33.33
N GLU A 128 7.61 -26.39 33.96
CA GLU A 128 8.74 -27.19 33.46
C GLU A 128 8.47 -27.77 32.07
N SER A 129 7.23 -28.22 31.81
CA SER A 129 6.80 -28.74 30.51
C SER A 129 6.85 -27.69 29.38
N LEU A 130 6.79 -26.40 29.74
CA LEU A 130 6.73 -25.27 28.82
C LEU A 130 8.10 -24.62 28.54
N LEU A 131 9.15 -25.00 29.29
CA LEU A 131 10.49 -24.40 29.19
C LEU A 131 11.15 -24.63 27.82
N TYR A 132 10.89 -25.78 27.20
CA TYR A 132 11.51 -26.21 25.93
C TYR A 132 10.61 -26.02 24.70
N LEU A 133 9.32 -25.68 24.91
CA LEU A 133 8.34 -25.47 23.85
C LEU A 133 8.55 -24.13 23.13
N LYS A 134 8.28 -24.10 21.81
CA LYS A 134 8.25 -22.84 21.06
C LYS A 134 6.99 -22.05 21.43
N LYS A 135 6.98 -20.75 21.14
CA LYS A 135 5.83 -19.87 21.37
C LYS A 135 4.51 -20.46 20.84
N GLN A 136 4.51 -20.99 19.62
CA GLN A 136 3.32 -21.60 19.00
C GLN A 136 2.85 -22.88 19.73
N ASP A 137 3.79 -23.70 20.20
CA ASP A 137 3.46 -24.94 20.94
C ASP A 137 2.83 -24.61 22.30
N VAL A 138 3.35 -23.59 23.02
CA VAL A 138 2.77 -23.08 24.27
C VAL A 138 1.35 -22.54 24.03
N ILE A 139 1.14 -21.75 22.97
CA ILE A 139 -0.19 -21.26 22.57
C ILE A 139 -1.13 -22.44 22.30
N LEU A 140 -0.69 -23.47 21.58
CA LEU A 140 -1.51 -24.66 21.30
C LEU A 140 -1.90 -25.42 22.57
N GLN A 141 -1.03 -25.51 23.58
CA GLN A 141 -1.37 -26.15 24.87
C GLN A 141 -2.40 -25.33 25.66
N ILE A 142 -2.25 -23.99 25.72
CA ILE A 142 -3.25 -23.09 26.34
C ILE A 142 -4.62 -23.28 25.68
N LEU A 143 -4.66 -23.27 24.34
CA LEU A 143 -5.90 -23.43 23.58
C LEU A 143 -6.54 -24.81 23.80
N LYS A 144 -5.74 -25.88 23.86
CA LYS A 144 -6.25 -27.23 24.19
C LYS A 144 -6.85 -27.30 25.58
N ALA A 145 -6.16 -26.77 26.60
CA ALA A 145 -6.65 -26.72 27.98
C ALA A 145 -7.98 -25.95 28.06
N HIS A 146 -8.04 -24.76 27.44
CA HIS A 146 -9.24 -23.93 27.35
C HIS A 146 -10.43 -24.65 26.67
N THR A 147 -10.19 -25.36 25.56
CA THR A 147 -11.27 -26.15 24.92
C THR A 147 -11.69 -27.37 25.74
N SER A 148 -10.81 -27.91 26.59
CA SER A 148 -11.10 -29.08 27.42
C SER A 148 -12.03 -28.75 28.59
N THR A 149 -12.08 -27.49 29.02
CA THR A 149 -13.04 -26.98 30.02
C THR A 149 -14.33 -26.42 29.40
N GLY A 150 -14.55 -26.63 28.10
CA GLY A 150 -15.73 -26.12 27.37
C GLY A 150 -15.60 -24.68 26.87
N GLY A 151 -14.42 -24.06 27.02
CA GLY A 151 -14.14 -22.73 26.47
C GLY A 151 -14.05 -22.72 24.95
N VAL A 152 -14.42 -21.59 24.34
CA VAL A 152 -14.39 -21.37 22.89
C VAL A 152 -13.24 -20.46 22.46
N ILE A 153 -12.71 -20.71 21.26
CA ILE A 153 -11.60 -19.95 20.69
C ILE A 153 -12.13 -19.07 19.55
N PHE A 154 -11.73 -17.81 19.55
CA PHE A 154 -11.97 -16.86 18.47
C PHE A 154 -10.66 -16.44 17.79
N ALA A 155 -10.75 -15.98 16.56
CA ALA A 155 -9.63 -15.46 15.80
C ALA A 155 -10.06 -14.45 14.74
N TYR A 156 -9.12 -13.61 14.29
CA TYR A 156 -9.25 -12.85 13.05
C TYR A 156 -7.98 -12.94 12.19
N GLY A 157 -8.16 -12.77 10.88
CA GLY A 157 -7.05 -12.66 9.93
C GLY A 157 -7.54 -12.30 8.53
N SER A 158 -6.60 -11.89 7.67
CA SER A 158 -6.91 -11.51 6.28
C SER A 158 -6.87 -12.74 5.38
N LEU A 159 -7.96 -13.01 4.68
CA LEU A 159 -8.10 -14.17 3.81
C LEU A 159 -7.15 -14.10 2.60
N GLU A 160 -6.35 -15.15 2.40
CA GLU A 160 -5.71 -15.48 1.13
C GLU A 160 -6.39 -16.73 0.55
N ILE A 161 -7.04 -16.60 -0.61
CA ILE A 161 -7.63 -17.73 -1.35
C ILE A 161 -6.57 -18.29 -2.30
N LEU A 162 -6.32 -19.60 -2.23
CA LEU A 162 -5.37 -20.32 -3.08
C LEU A 162 -6.03 -20.88 -4.35
N GLN A 163 -5.22 -21.36 -5.29
CA GLN A 163 -5.69 -21.79 -6.62
C GLN A 163 -6.73 -22.92 -6.58
N ASP A 164 -6.66 -23.80 -5.56
CA ASP A 164 -7.60 -24.89 -5.32
C ASP A 164 -8.96 -24.43 -4.71
N GLY A 165 -9.14 -23.13 -4.46
CA GLY A 165 -10.39 -22.54 -3.98
C GLY A 165 -10.66 -22.66 -2.47
N TYR A 166 -9.75 -23.26 -1.70
CA TYR A 166 -9.70 -23.08 -0.24
C TYR A 166 -8.80 -21.88 0.11
N GLY A 167 -8.80 -21.44 1.36
CA GLY A 167 -7.97 -20.33 1.80
C GLY A 167 -7.47 -20.44 3.23
N PHE A 168 -6.60 -19.50 3.58
CA PHE A 168 -6.09 -19.31 4.93
C PHE A 168 -6.33 -17.87 5.38
N LEU A 169 -6.75 -17.67 6.64
CA LEU A 169 -6.70 -16.37 7.29
C LEU A 169 -5.27 -16.14 7.78
N ARG A 170 -4.57 -15.20 7.13
CA ARG A 170 -3.19 -14.84 7.47
C ARG A 170 -3.16 -13.85 8.64
N SER A 171 -2.26 -14.08 9.58
CA SER A 171 -2.10 -13.24 10.77
C SER A 171 -1.43 -11.88 10.45
N PRO A 172 -2.02 -10.73 10.85
CA PRO A 172 -1.35 -9.43 10.73
C PRO A 172 -0.13 -9.32 11.66
N GLN A 173 -0.13 -10.04 12.79
CA GLN A 173 1.05 -10.15 13.66
C GLN A 173 2.24 -10.81 12.93
N ASN A 174 1.98 -11.63 11.91
CA ASN A 174 2.96 -12.25 11.02
C ASN A 174 3.09 -11.52 9.65
N SER A 175 2.75 -10.23 9.56
CA SER A 175 2.77 -9.44 8.30
C SER A 175 2.01 -10.09 7.12
N TYR A 176 0.94 -10.85 7.38
CA TYR A 176 0.18 -11.63 6.39
C TYR A 176 0.93 -12.76 5.68
N LEU A 177 2.02 -13.24 6.27
CA LEU A 177 2.80 -14.37 5.77
C LEU A 177 2.17 -15.71 6.20
N ALA A 178 2.47 -16.76 5.44
CA ALA A 178 2.07 -18.12 5.78
C ALA A 178 2.67 -18.55 7.14
N GLY A 179 1.81 -18.85 8.10
CA GLY A 179 2.16 -19.33 9.44
C GLY A 179 1.57 -20.71 9.75
N SER A 180 2.12 -21.38 10.74
CA SER A 180 1.54 -22.60 11.35
C SER A 180 0.30 -22.29 12.20
N ASP A 181 0.15 -21.04 12.64
CA ASP A 181 -1.01 -20.49 13.33
C ASP A 181 -2.12 -19.96 12.41
N ASP A 182 -1.95 -20.05 11.08
CA ASP A 182 -2.98 -19.67 10.11
C ASP A 182 -4.23 -20.56 10.22
N ILE A 183 -5.39 -19.95 9.95
CA ILE A 183 -6.70 -20.62 10.06
C ILE A 183 -7.21 -21.01 8.68
N TYR A 184 -7.37 -22.31 8.45
CA TYR A 184 -8.01 -22.86 7.25
C TYR A 184 -9.48 -22.43 7.18
N ILE A 185 -9.91 -21.99 6.00
CA ILE A 185 -11.32 -21.77 5.66
C ILE A 185 -11.69 -22.53 4.39
N SER A 186 -12.85 -23.21 4.43
CA SER A 186 -13.24 -24.14 3.38
C SER A 186 -13.75 -23.44 2.11
N PRO A 187 -13.65 -24.09 0.93
CA PRO A 187 -14.30 -23.62 -0.30
C PRO A 187 -15.83 -23.51 -0.19
N HIS A 188 -16.44 -24.08 0.85
CA HIS A 188 -17.87 -23.96 1.10
C HIS A 188 -18.18 -22.64 1.81
N GLN A 189 -17.46 -22.33 2.89
CA GLN A 189 -17.58 -21.06 3.62
C GLN A 189 -17.23 -19.86 2.73
N ILE A 190 -16.14 -19.93 1.94
CA ILE A 190 -15.76 -18.88 0.99
C ILE A 190 -16.91 -18.52 0.04
N ARG A 191 -17.57 -19.54 -0.54
CA ARG A 191 -18.72 -19.33 -1.45
C ARG A 191 -19.98 -18.88 -0.73
N ALA A 192 -20.22 -19.35 0.49
CA ALA A 192 -21.41 -19.01 1.28
C ALA A 192 -21.44 -17.54 1.73
N PHE A 193 -20.31 -17.01 2.19
CA PHE A 193 -20.22 -15.62 2.66
C PHE A 193 -19.72 -14.63 1.59
N ASN A 194 -19.61 -15.07 0.33
CA ASN A 194 -19.08 -14.27 -0.81
C ASN A 194 -17.69 -13.66 -0.49
N LEU A 195 -16.79 -14.49 0.03
CA LEU A 195 -15.46 -14.06 0.46
C LEU A 195 -14.48 -13.97 -0.71
N LYS A 196 -13.53 -13.03 -0.59
CA LYS A 196 -12.48 -12.70 -1.54
C LYS A 196 -11.14 -12.58 -0.80
N THR A 197 -10.03 -12.70 -1.53
CA THR A 197 -8.71 -12.35 -0.98
C THR A 197 -8.70 -10.91 -0.46
N GLY A 198 -8.11 -10.73 0.72
CA GLY A 198 -8.09 -9.48 1.49
C GLY A 198 -9.16 -9.39 2.59
N ASP A 199 -10.25 -10.19 2.55
CA ASP A 199 -11.31 -10.05 3.55
C ASP A 199 -10.79 -10.36 4.95
N THR A 200 -10.94 -9.41 5.88
CA THR A 200 -10.61 -9.60 7.29
C THR A 200 -11.76 -10.35 7.94
N VAL A 201 -11.61 -11.65 8.12
CA VAL A 201 -12.65 -12.53 8.66
C VAL A 201 -12.41 -12.70 10.17
N TYR A 202 -13.45 -12.50 10.98
CA TYR A 202 -13.45 -12.83 12.41
C TYR A 202 -14.50 -13.90 12.72
N GLY A 203 -14.17 -14.83 13.60
CA GLY A 203 -15.09 -15.90 13.98
C GLY A 203 -14.53 -16.92 14.96
N GLN A 204 -15.39 -17.87 15.33
CA GLN A 204 -15.05 -19.01 16.17
C GLN A 204 -14.18 -20.00 15.37
N ILE A 205 -13.07 -20.43 15.95
CA ILE A 205 -12.18 -21.42 15.37
C ILE A 205 -12.10 -22.67 16.26
N ARG A 206 -11.66 -23.78 15.66
CA ARG A 206 -11.30 -25.00 16.37
C ARG A 206 -9.83 -25.36 16.17
N THR A 207 -9.27 -26.08 17.13
CA THR A 207 -7.95 -26.73 16.99
C THR A 207 -7.96 -27.76 15.87
N PRO A 208 -6.77 -28.08 15.29
CA PRO A 208 -6.63 -29.25 14.42
C PRO A 208 -7.02 -30.55 15.15
N LYS A 209 -7.72 -31.42 14.43
CA LYS A 209 -7.96 -32.82 14.80
C LYS A 209 -6.75 -33.69 14.45
N GLU A 210 -6.78 -34.95 14.87
CA GLU A 210 -5.82 -35.96 14.43
C GLU A 210 -5.75 -36.03 12.89
N GLY A 211 -4.53 -35.94 12.34
CA GLY A 211 -4.27 -35.85 10.90
C GLY A 211 -4.32 -34.43 10.30
N GLU A 212 -4.92 -33.45 10.98
CA GLU A 212 -4.93 -32.04 10.53
C GLU A 212 -3.68 -31.28 11.04
N ARG A 213 -3.31 -30.19 10.35
CA ARG A 213 -2.12 -29.37 10.69
C ARG A 213 -2.41 -27.93 11.11
N PHE A 214 -3.59 -27.41 10.78
CA PHE A 214 -3.95 -26.00 10.95
C PHE A 214 -5.22 -25.86 11.80
N PHE A 215 -5.41 -24.69 12.41
CA PHE A 215 -6.70 -24.31 12.96
C PHE A 215 -7.74 -24.24 11.83
N ALA A 216 -9.01 -24.45 12.14
CA ALA A 216 -10.09 -24.39 11.15
C ALA A 216 -11.20 -23.44 11.60
N MET A 217 -11.67 -22.60 10.68
CA MET A 217 -12.83 -21.73 10.89
C MET A 217 -14.09 -22.57 11.10
N GLN A 218 -14.72 -22.44 12.27
CA GLN A 218 -15.93 -23.17 12.64
C GLN A 218 -17.18 -22.35 12.34
N ARG A 219 -17.19 -21.06 12.70
CA ARG A 219 -18.33 -20.15 12.53
C ARG A 219 -17.80 -18.74 12.25
N VAL A 220 -18.20 -18.12 11.15
CA VAL A 220 -17.83 -16.73 10.83
C VAL A 220 -18.83 -15.79 11.47
N GLU A 221 -18.38 -14.77 12.20
CA GLU A 221 -19.26 -13.78 12.83
C GLU A 221 -19.30 -12.47 12.05
N THR A 222 -18.14 -11.93 11.66
CA THR A 222 -18.02 -10.63 10.97
C THR A 222 -16.96 -10.66 9.86
N VAL A 223 -17.11 -9.77 8.88
CA VAL A 223 -16.24 -9.64 7.70
C VAL A 223 -15.95 -8.16 7.46
N ASN A 224 -14.67 -7.80 7.45
CA ASN A 224 -14.17 -6.42 7.36
C ASN A 224 -14.79 -5.49 8.42
N LEU A 225 -14.92 -5.99 9.65
CA LEU A 225 -15.54 -5.35 10.82
C LEU A 225 -17.08 -5.25 10.80
N ASP A 226 -17.75 -5.54 9.68
CA ASP A 226 -19.22 -5.49 9.55
C ASP A 226 -19.89 -6.86 9.63
N THR A 227 -21.23 -6.86 9.61
CA THR A 227 -22.04 -8.07 9.50
C THR A 227 -21.93 -8.73 8.11
N LEU A 228 -22.21 -10.03 8.09
CA LEU A 228 -22.17 -10.87 6.88
C LEU A 228 -23.12 -10.39 5.76
N GLU A 229 -24.19 -9.68 6.10
CA GLU A 229 -25.15 -9.15 5.14
C GLU A 229 -24.56 -7.98 4.33
N VAL A 230 -23.74 -7.14 4.96
CA VAL A 230 -23.02 -6.04 4.28
C VAL A 230 -22.00 -6.63 3.32
N SER A 231 -21.19 -7.60 3.77
CA SER A 231 -20.14 -8.19 2.93
C SER A 231 -20.72 -8.98 1.74
N GLN A 232 -21.85 -9.66 1.89
CA GLN A 232 -22.50 -10.39 0.79
C GLN A 232 -22.99 -9.48 -0.35
N ASN A 233 -23.50 -8.29 -0.03
CA ASN A 233 -24.13 -7.37 -0.99
C ASN A 233 -23.17 -6.29 -1.55
N ARG A 234 -21.90 -6.28 -1.14
CA ARG A 234 -20.92 -5.24 -1.51
C ARG A 234 -20.60 -5.18 -3.01
N VAL A 235 -20.52 -3.97 -3.56
CA VAL A 235 -20.10 -3.72 -4.95
C VAL A 235 -18.58 -3.93 -5.07
N PRO A 236 -18.06 -4.64 -6.09
CA PRO A 236 -16.62 -4.81 -6.28
C PRO A 236 -15.88 -3.47 -6.47
N PHE A 237 -14.68 -3.34 -5.88
CA PHE A 237 -13.89 -2.11 -5.87
C PHE A 237 -13.64 -1.52 -7.27
N GLU A 238 -13.44 -2.39 -8.26
CA GLU A 238 -13.21 -2.03 -9.66
C GLU A 238 -14.44 -1.40 -10.35
N ASN A 239 -15.65 -1.55 -9.78
CA ASN A 239 -16.91 -1.01 -10.30
C ASN A 239 -17.36 0.27 -9.58
N LEU A 240 -16.67 0.72 -8.53
CA LEU A 240 -17.04 1.90 -7.74
C LEU A 240 -16.62 3.20 -8.46
N THR A 241 -17.49 4.22 -8.48
CA THR A 241 -17.20 5.52 -9.14
C THR A 241 -16.05 6.26 -8.43
N PRO A 242 -14.92 6.54 -9.10
CA PRO A 242 -13.82 7.28 -8.50
C PRO A 242 -14.07 8.80 -8.55
N LEU A 243 -13.98 9.45 -7.38
CA LEU A 243 -14.05 10.91 -7.25
C LEU A 243 -12.69 11.52 -6.90
N PHE A 244 -12.63 12.87 -6.95
CA PHE A 244 -11.56 13.61 -6.30
C PHE A 244 -11.80 13.62 -4.77
N PRO A 245 -10.75 13.72 -3.94
CA PRO A 245 -10.91 14.00 -2.52
C PRO A 245 -11.61 15.34 -2.28
N ASP A 246 -12.59 15.34 -1.39
CA ASP A 246 -13.45 16.46 -1.00
C ASP A 246 -13.54 16.63 0.54
N VAL A 247 -13.30 15.57 1.31
CA VAL A 247 -13.10 15.65 2.77
C VAL A 247 -11.62 15.75 3.11
N ARG A 248 -11.18 16.88 3.70
CA ARG A 248 -9.80 17.05 4.21
C ARG A 248 -9.57 16.18 5.45
N LEU A 249 -8.47 15.42 5.43
CA LEU A 249 -7.87 14.83 6.62
C LEU A 249 -7.07 15.95 7.33
N ASN A 250 -7.54 16.39 8.49
CA ASN A 250 -6.89 17.45 9.25
C ASN A 250 -5.55 16.95 9.83
N MET A 251 -4.44 17.55 9.40
CA MET A 251 -3.10 17.21 9.91
C MET A 251 -2.72 18.01 11.16
N GLU A 252 -3.45 19.09 11.49
CA GLU A 252 -3.11 19.97 12.61
C GLU A 252 -3.61 19.40 13.95
N THR A 253 -2.67 19.11 14.85
CA THR A 253 -2.90 18.48 16.16
C THR A 253 -2.80 19.48 17.31
N GLY A 254 -3.27 19.11 18.50
CA GLY A 254 -3.22 19.95 19.70
C GLY A 254 -1.80 20.36 20.12
N ALA A 255 -0.78 19.62 19.68
CA ALA A 255 0.63 19.94 19.89
C ALA A 255 1.14 21.12 19.02
N GLY A 256 0.40 21.52 17.98
CA GLY A 256 0.76 22.66 17.11
C GLY A 256 2.00 22.45 16.23
N ASP A 257 2.37 21.18 15.94
CA ASP A 257 3.60 20.87 15.22
C ASP A 257 3.63 21.48 13.81
N VAL A 258 4.70 22.23 13.54
CA VAL A 258 4.83 23.01 12.30
C VAL A 258 4.91 22.12 11.05
N SER A 259 5.34 20.86 11.20
CA SER A 259 5.45 19.89 10.09
C SER A 259 4.08 19.49 9.57
N THR A 260 3.17 19.15 10.48
CA THR A 260 1.82 18.73 10.09
C THR A 260 0.97 19.94 9.72
N ARG A 261 1.16 21.09 10.39
CA ARG A 261 0.56 22.38 10.02
C ARG A 261 0.96 22.87 8.63
N VAL A 262 2.23 22.72 8.21
CA VAL A 262 2.67 23.05 6.85
C VAL A 262 1.97 22.16 5.81
N ILE A 263 1.86 20.86 6.07
CA ILE A 263 1.10 19.96 5.19
C ILE A 263 -0.38 20.38 5.13
N ASN A 264 -1.02 20.63 6.29
CA ASN A 264 -2.44 20.96 6.41
C ASN A 264 -2.87 22.17 5.56
N LEU A 265 -1.94 23.11 5.33
CA LEU A 265 -2.17 24.39 4.67
C LEU A 265 -1.64 24.46 3.24
N PHE A 266 -0.45 23.91 2.97
CA PHE A 266 0.20 24.03 1.65
C PHE A 266 0.10 22.76 0.81
N CYS A 267 -0.16 21.60 1.41
CA CYS A 267 -0.20 20.28 0.75
C CYS A 267 -1.36 19.43 1.33
N PRO A 268 -2.60 19.94 1.35
CA PRO A 268 -3.70 19.30 2.07
C PRO A 268 -3.93 17.87 1.57
N ILE A 269 -4.15 16.96 2.52
CA ILE A 269 -4.42 15.54 2.25
C ILE A 269 -5.92 15.33 2.39
N GLY A 270 -6.58 14.81 1.37
CA GLY A 270 -7.99 14.44 1.44
C GLY A 270 -8.21 12.93 1.57
N LYS A 271 -9.41 12.54 1.98
CA LYS A 271 -9.91 11.16 1.90
C LYS A 271 -9.88 10.71 0.43
N GLY A 272 -9.01 9.76 0.10
CA GLY A 272 -8.78 9.28 -1.26
C GLY A 272 -7.53 9.83 -1.97
N GLN A 273 -6.62 10.53 -1.26
CA GLN A 273 -5.41 11.10 -1.86
C GLN A 273 -4.43 10.04 -2.41
N ARG A 274 -3.75 10.38 -3.51
CA ARG A 274 -2.52 9.72 -4.01
C ARG A 274 -1.33 10.65 -3.79
N GLY A 275 -0.79 10.64 -2.56
CA GLY A 275 0.30 11.49 -2.13
C GLY A 275 1.68 10.86 -2.33
N LEU A 276 2.66 11.67 -2.74
CA LEU A 276 4.08 11.32 -2.77
C LEU A 276 4.87 12.21 -1.81
N ILE A 277 5.57 11.61 -0.84
CA ILE A 277 6.60 12.29 -0.05
C ILE A 277 7.94 12.07 -0.77
N VAL A 278 8.35 13.05 -1.56
CA VAL A 278 9.54 13.01 -2.41
C VAL A 278 10.75 13.36 -1.55
N ALA A 279 11.58 12.37 -1.22
CA ALA A 279 12.58 12.48 -0.15
C ALA A 279 13.97 11.99 -0.57
N PRO A 280 14.97 12.90 -0.68
CA PRO A 280 16.38 12.52 -0.63
C PRO A 280 16.72 11.81 0.70
N PRO A 281 17.74 10.93 0.73
CA PRO A 281 18.21 10.31 1.97
C PRO A 281 18.56 11.34 3.06
N ARG A 282 18.28 11.00 4.33
CA ARG A 282 18.57 11.80 5.54
C ARG A 282 17.76 13.11 5.72
N THR A 283 16.74 13.36 4.91
CA THR A 283 15.90 14.59 4.99
C THR A 283 14.81 14.59 6.07
N GLY A 284 14.59 13.49 6.78
CA GLY A 284 13.56 13.36 7.83
C GLY A 284 12.29 12.61 7.44
N LYS A 285 12.26 11.98 6.25
CA LYS A 285 11.25 11.02 5.75
C LYS A 285 10.42 10.33 6.83
N THR A 286 11.06 9.47 7.64
CA THR A 286 10.41 8.60 8.62
C THR A 286 9.71 9.39 9.73
N VAL A 287 10.34 10.45 10.23
CA VAL A 287 9.77 11.35 11.25
C VAL A 287 8.55 12.11 10.70
N LEU A 288 8.58 12.52 9.43
CA LEU A 288 7.42 13.17 8.82
C LEU A 288 6.25 12.19 8.65
N MET A 289 6.52 10.94 8.24
CA MET A 289 5.50 9.90 8.15
C MET A 289 4.90 9.57 9.52
N GLN A 290 5.71 9.44 10.58
CA GLN A 290 5.23 9.26 11.96
C GLN A 290 4.32 10.40 12.42
N LYS A 291 4.65 11.65 12.06
CA LYS A 291 3.82 12.82 12.38
C LYS A 291 2.49 12.83 11.62
N ILE A 292 2.49 12.47 10.34
CA ILE A 292 1.26 12.28 9.54
C ILE A 292 0.39 11.17 10.15
N ALA A 293 0.99 10.02 10.45
CA ALA A 293 0.34 8.88 11.08
C ALA A 293 -0.33 9.25 12.41
N ASN A 294 0.40 9.93 13.30
CA ASN A 294 -0.15 10.30 14.60
C ASN A 294 -1.23 11.38 14.48
N ALA A 295 -1.09 12.36 13.58
CA ALA A 295 -2.13 13.34 13.31
C ALA A 295 -3.43 12.71 12.79
N ILE A 296 -3.34 11.70 11.91
CA ILE A 296 -4.48 10.88 11.49
C ILE A 296 -5.12 10.21 12.71
N THR A 297 -4.34 9.56 13.59
CA THR A 297 -4.91 8.84 14.75
C THR A 297 -5.46 9.75 15.86
N GLU A 298 -5.09 11.03 15.88
CA GLU A 298 -5.60 12.04 16.81
C GLU A 298 -6.90 12.68 16.28
N ASN A 299 -6.92 13.06 15.00
CA ASN A 299 -8.02 13.82 14.39
C ASN A 299 -9.05 12.97 13.64
N HIS A 300 -8.66 11.77 13.18
CA HIS A 300 -9.46 10.86 12.35
C HIS A 300 -9.43 9.41 12.87
N PRO A 301 -9.89 9.15 14.11
CA PRO A 301 -9.94 7.80 14.67
C PRO A 301 -10.93 6.87 13.96
N GLU A 302 -11.78 7.38 13.06
CA GLU A 302 -12.65 6.58 12.18
C GLU A 302 -11.90 5.96 11.00
N CYS A 303 -10.71 6.46 10.64
CA CYS A 303 -9.95 5.97 9.50
C CYS A 303 -9.05 4.79 9.87
N TYR A 304 -9.12 3.72 9.08
CA TYR A 304 -8.29 2.54 9.26
C TYR A 304 -6.86 2.78 8.75
N LEU A 305 -5.95 3.09 9.65
CA LEU A 305 -4.55 3.40 9.35
C LEU A 305 -3.69 2.12 9.28
N ILE A 306 -3.10 1.89 8.10
CA ILE A 306 -2.07 0.88 7.85
C ILE A 306 -0.75 1.59 7.53
N VAL A 307 0.34 1.16 8.16
CA VAL A 307 1.70 1.56 7.77
C VAL A 307 2.38 0.35 7.15
N LEU A 308 2.78 0.46 5.89
CA LEU A 308 3.39 -0.61 5.10
C LEU A 308 4.87 -0.30 4.86
N LEU A 309 5.75 -1.06 5.50
CA LEU A 309 7.21 -0.91 5.41
C LEU A 309 7.81 -2.01 4.52
N ILE A 310 8.53 -1.62 3.47
CA ILE A 310 9.07 -2.50 2.43
C ILE A 310 10.57 -2.25 2.27
N ASP A 311 11.39 -3.29 2.50
CA ASP A 311 12.86 -3.26 2.34
C ASP A 311 13.52 -2.18 3.22
N GLU A 312 12.91 -1.88 4.38
CA GLU A 312 13.46 -0.97 5.40
C GLU A 312 14.00 -1.75 6.61
N ARG A 313 14.71 -1.07 7.53
CA ARG A 313 15.50 -1.73 8.57
C ARG A 313 14.67 -2.26 9.76
N PRO A 314 15.04 -3.39 10.40
CA PRO A 314 14.34 -3.93 11.56
C PRO A 314 14.16 -2.94 12.72
N GLU A 315 15.14 -2.06 12.97
CA GLU A 315 15.07 -1.02 13.99
C GLU A 315 14.10 0.11 13.62
N GLU A 316 14.02 0.50 12.34
CA GLU A 316 13.05 1.49 11.84
C GLU A 316 11.61 0.94 11.88
N VAL A 317 11.44 -0.36 11.57
CA VAL A 317 10.17 -1.09 11.77
C VAL A 317 9.78 -1.13 13.25
N THR A 318 10.75 -1.33 14.15
CA THR A 318 10.50 -1.41 15.61
C THR A 318 10.15 -0.04 16.20
N ASP A 319 10.79 1.03 15.74
CA ASP A 319 10.43 2.41 16.11
C ASP A 319 9.02 2.76 15.61
N MET A 320 8.70 2.50 14.34
CA MET A 320 7.36 2.73 13.79
C MET A 320 6.26 1.98 14.58
N LYS A 321 6.52 0.72 14.96
CA LYS A 321 5.61 -0.11 15.79
C LYS A 321 5.40 0.42 17.21
N ARG A 322 6.28 1.29 17.73
CA ARG A 322 6.15 1.90 19.06
C ARG A 322 5.61 3.33 19.00
N SER A 323 5.89 4.03 17.90
CA SER A 323 5.65 5.45 17.73
C SER A 323 4.33 5.79 17.00
N VAL A 324 3.62 4.81 16.44
CA VAL A 324 2.35 5.00 15.69
C VAL A 324 1.22 4.07 16.18
N LYS A 325 0.02 4.63 16.35
CA LYS A 325 -1.22 3.89 16.70
C LYS A 325 -1.94 3.35 15.46
N GLY A 326 -1.37 2.35 14.77
CA GLY A 326 -1.97 1.77 13.57
C GLY A 326 -1.50 0.36 13.26
N GLU A 327 -2.01 -0.24 12.18
CA GLU A 327 -1.57 -1.56 11.73
C GLU A 327 -0.23 -1.45 10.98
N VAL A 328 0.89 -1.68 11.69
CA VAL A 328 2.23 -1.59 11.10
C VAL A 328 2.67 -2.96 10.54
N ILE A 329 2.48 -3.13 9.23
CA ILE A 329 2.88 -4.30 8.44
C ILE A 329 4.27 -4.05 7.84
N ALA A 330 5.16 -5.05 7.90
CA ALA A 330 6.54 -4.89 7.46
C ALA A 330 7.14 -6.14 6.82
N SER A 331 7.97 -5.92 5.79
CA SER A 331 8.96 -6.86 5.28
C SER A 331 10.32 -6.15 5.23
N THR A 332 11.26 -6.57 6.06
CA THR A 332 12.60 -5.95 6.16
C THR A 332 13.48 -6.29 4.96
N PHE A 333 14.63 -5.63 4.83
CA PHE A 333 15.61 -5.87 3.77
C PHE A 333 16.22 -7.28 3.77
N ASP A 334 16.07 -8.05 4.86
CA ASP A 334 16.52 -9.45 4.98
C ASP A 334 15.70 -10.41 4.11
N GLU A 335 14.56 -9.94 3.59
CA GLU A 335 13.55 -10.75 2.92
C GLU A 335 13.64 -10.67 1.39
N GLN A 336 13.14 -11.70 0.71
CA GLN A 336 13.16 -11.74 -0.75
C GLN A 336 12.17 -10.75 -1.38
N ALA A 337 12.50 -10.22 -2.56
CA ALA A 337 11.64 -9.31 -3.33
C ALA A 337 10.23 -9.89 -3.60
N SER A 338 10.11 -11.22 -3.75
CA SER A 338 8.83 -11.94 -3.86
C SER A 338 7.92 -11.73 -2.65
N ARG A 339 8.50 -11.72 -1.44
CA ARG A 339 7.79 -11.49 -0.18
C ARG A 339 7.36 -10.04 -0.01
N HIS A 340 8.20 -9.07 -0.41
CA HIS A 340 7.79 -7.66 -0.44
C HIS A 340 6.54 -7.45 -1.32
N VAL A 341 6.52 -8.10 -2.48
CA VAL A 341 5.40 -8.07 -3.43
C VAL A 341 4.15 -8.74 -2.85
N GLN A 342 4.26 -9.94 -2.27
CA GLN A 342 3.12 -10.64 -1.67
C GLN A 342 2.49 -9.86 -0.50
N VAL A 343 3.31 -9.32 0.42
CA VAL A 343 2.83 -8.53 1.57
C VAL A 343 2.12 -7.26 1.11
N ALA A 344 2.68 -6.55 0.11
CA ALA A 344 2.03 -5.38 -0.47
C ALA A 344 0.70 -5.71 -1.16
N GLU A 345 0.61 -6.84 -1.87
CA GLU A 345 -0.64 -7.27 -2.52
C GLU A 345 -1.73 -7.66 -1.51
N MET A 346 -1.37 -8.36 -0.42
CA MET A 346 -2.31 -8.66 0.66
C MET A 346 -2.84 -7.40 1.35
N VAL A 347 -1.98 -6.43 1.65
CA VAL A 347 -2.38 -5.12 2.21
C VAL A 347 -3.28 -4.35 1.24
N LEU A 348 -2.95 -4.34 -0.05
CA LEU A 348 -3.76 -3.65 -1.07
C LEU A 348 -5.15 -4.27 -1.18
N GLU A 349 -5.26 -5.59 -1.33
CA GLU A 349 -6.56 -6.24 -1.46
C GLU A 349 -7.38 -6.12 -0.17
N LYS A 350 -6.78 -6.25 1.03
CA LYS A 350 -7.48 -5.92 2.30
C LYS A 350 -8.07 -4.51 2.27
N SER A 351 -7.25 -3.53 1.89
CA SER A 351 -7.66 -2.12 1.84
C SER A 351 -8.84 -1.91 0.89
N LYS A 352 -8.84 -2.57 -0.28
CA LYS A 352 -10.00 -2.57 -1.17
C LYS A 352 -11.24 -3.19 -0.53
N ARG A 353 -11.13 -4.35 0.12
CA ARG A 353 -12.29 -5.06 0.72
C ARG A 353 -12.99 -4.22 1.79
N MET A 354 -12.23 -3.47 2.58
CA MET A 354 -12.77 -2.52 3.55
C MET A 354 -13.46 -1.34 2.86
N VAL A 355 -12.88 -0.78 1.79
CA VAL A 355 -13.51 0.30 1.00
C VAL A 355 -14.77 -0.16 0.26
N GLU A 356 -14.84 -1.42 -0.19
CA GLU A 356 -16.07 -2.05 -0.74
C GLU A 356 -17.24 -2.03 0.26
N GLN A 357 -16.97 -1.87 1.57
CA GLN A 357 -17.96 -1.83 2.65
C GLN A 357 -18.13 -0.44 3.29
N GLY A 358 -17.51 0.61 2.73
CA GLY A 358 -17.70 1.99 3.19
C GLY A 358 -16.62 2.55 4.12
N HIS A 359 -15.61 1.76 4.49
CA HIS A 359 -14.56 2.19 5.42
C HIS A 359 -13.53 3.10 4.73
N ASP A 360 -13.08 4.15 5.43
CA ASP A 360 -11.93 4.95 5.02
C ASP A 360 -10.62 4.28 5.41
N VAL A 361 -9.80 3.91 4.43
CA VAL A 361 -8.51 3.25 4.63
C VAL A 361 -7.37 4.15 4.20
N ILE A 362 -6.34 4.25 5.04
CA ILE A 362 -5.14 5.04 4.77
C ILE A 362 -3.92 4.14 4.83
N ILE A 363 -3.20 4.00 3.70
CA ILE A 363 -1.90 3.32 3.64
C ILE A 363 -0.77 4.36 3.62
N LEU A 364 0.10 4.31 4.62
CA LEU A 364 1.38 5.01 4.62
C LEU A 364 2.46 4.03 4.16
N LEU A 365 2.96 4.18 2.92
CA LEU A 365 3.91 3.25 2.30
C LEU A 365 5.34 3.80 2.33
N ASP A 366 6.25 3.09 2.98
CA ASP A 366 7.68 3.39 2.99
C ASP A 366 8.49 2.19 2.44
N SER A 367 8.90 2.15 1.16
CA SER A 367 8.76 3.17 0.11
C SER A 367 8.25 2.61 -1.22
N ILE A 368 7.65 3.48 -2.04
CA ILE A 368 7.18 3.11 -3.38
C ILE A 368 8.34 2.76 -4.32
N THR A 369 9.51 3.39 -4.12
CA THR A 369 10.73 3.12 -4.90
C THR A 369 11.26 1.73 -4.63
N ARG A 370 11.33 1.32 -3.34
CA ARG A 370 11.73 -0.05 -2.96
C ARG A 370 10.71 -1.09 -3.44
N LEU A 371 9.42 -0.82 -3.31
CA LEU A 371 8.37 -1.71 -3.84
C LEU A 371 8.48 -1.89 -5.37
N ALA A 372 8.69 -0.81 -6.13
CA ALA A 372 8.88 -0.89 -7.58
C ALA A 372 10.16 -1.65 -7.99
N ARG A 373 11.25 -1.52 -7.22
CA ARG A 373 12.46 -2.36 -7.37
C ARG A 373 12.14 -3.85 -7.15
N ALA A 374 11.36 -4.18 -6.13
CA ALA A 374 10.95 -5.57 -5.85
C ALA A 374 10.09 -6.18 -6.98
N TYR A 375 9.16 -5.41 -7.54
CA TYR A 375 8.41 -5.81 -8.73
C TYR A 375 9.34 -6.01 -9.96
N ASN A 376 10.33 -5.14 -10.17
CA ASN A 376 11.29 -5.28 -11.27
C ASN A 376 12.20 -6.52 -11.15
N GLN A 377 12.45 -7.02 -9.94
CA GLN A 377 13.23 -8.24 -9.69
C GLN A 377 12.40 -9.53 -9.81
N THR A 378 11.06 -9.43 -9.75
CA THR A 378 10.16 -10.60 -9.64
C THR A 378 9.35 -10.88 -10.90
N ILE A 379 9.21 -9.92 -11.83
CA ILE A 379 8.56 -10.19 -13.12
C ILE A 379 9.51 -10.92 -14.10
N PRO A 380 8.99 -11.80 -14.97
CA PRO A 380 9.74 -12.31 -16.10
C PRO A 380 10.13 -11.19 -17.09
N THR A 381 11.38 -11.20 -17.55
CA THR A 381 11.93 -10.18 -18.47
C THR A 381 11.14 -10.09 -19.77
N SER A 382 10.68 -8.88 -20.12
CA SER A 382 9.91 -8.61 -21.35
C SER A 382 10.76 -8.53 -22.63
N GLY A 383 12.08 -8.54 -22.49
CA GLY A 383 13.05 -8.22 -23.55
C GLY A 383 13.16 -6.72 -23.86
N LYS A 384 12.38 -5.86 -23.19
CA LYS A 384 12.37 -4.40 -23.38
C LYS A 384 12.73 -3.69 -22.08
N ILE A 385 14.01 -3.38 -21.95
CA ILE A 385 14.56 -2.66 -20.80
C ILE A 385 14.60 -1.16 -21.11
N LEU A 386 13.98 -0.35 -20.23
CA LEU A 386 13.98 1.11 -20.26
C LEU A 386 15.29 1.67 -19.70
N SER A 387 15.49 2.98 -19.86
CA SER A 387 16.57 3.70 -19.19
C SER A 387 16.61 3.40 -17.69
N GLY A 388 17.82 3.24 -17.14
CA GLY A 388 18.00 2.92 -15.72
C GLY A 388 17.84 1.44 -15.35
N GLY A 389 17.57 0.54 -16.30
CA GLY A 389 17.49 -0.91 -16.03
C GLY A 389 16.12 -1.40 -15.56
N VAL A 390 15.08 -0.58 -15.73
CA VAL A 390 13.69 -0.92 -15.44
C VAL A 390 13.09 -1.69 -16.62
N ASP A 391 12.48 -2.85 -16.41
CA ASP A 391 11.75 -3.54 -17.49
C ASP A 391 10.43 -2.82 -17.80
N SER A 392 10.06 -2.74 -19.08
CA SER A 392 8.86 -2.02 -19.53
C SER A 392 7.55 -2.47 -18.88
N ASN A 393 7.44 -3.73 -18.43
CA ASN A 393 6.28 -4.24 -17.71
C ASN A 393 6.38 -4.08 -16.18
N ALA A 394 7.56 -3.85 -15.62
CA ALA A 394 7.80 -3.84 -14.17
C ALA A 394 6.96 -2.79 -13.44
N LEU A 395 6.78 -1.61 -14.05
CA LEU A 395 6.06 -0.49 -13.44
C LEU A 395 4.53 -0.64 -13.50
N HIS A 396 3.98 -1.61 -14.24
CA HIS A 396 2.52 -1.76 -14.36
C HIS A 396 1.85 -2.15 -13.04
N ARG A 397 2.38 -3.16 -12.31
CA ARG A 397 1.83 -3.60 -11.02
C ARG A 397 2.00 -2.52 -9.91
N PRO A 398 3.19 -1.88 -9.75
CA PRO A 398 3.37 -0.73 -8.85
C PRO A 398 2.43 0.44 -9.16
N LYS A 399 2.25 0.82 -10.45
CA LYS A 399 1.28 1.86 -10.84
C LYS A 399 -0.14 1.48 -10.49
N ARG A 400 -0.53 0.20 -10.64
CA ARG A 400 -1.85 -0.29 -10.23
C ARG A 400 -2.05 -0.25 -8.71
N PHE A 401 -1.00 -0.49 -7.91
CA PHE A 401 -1.04 -0.32 -6.46
C PHE A 401 -1.32 1.14 -6.10
N PHE A 402 -0.51 2.08 -6.59
CA PHE A 402 -0.66 3.50 -6.22
C PHE A 402 -1.91 4.15 -6.83
N GLY A 403 -2.25 3.79 -8.06
CA GLY A 403 -3.50 4.16 -8.75
C GLY A 403 -4.77 3.51 -8.18
N ALA A 404 -4.65 2.63 -7.18
CA ALA A 404 -5.81 2.17 -6.43
C ALA A 404 -6.41 3.29 -5.58
N ALA A 405 -5.58 4.17 -5.00
CA ALA A 405 -6.08 5.25 -4.13
C ALA A 405 -6.98 6.25 -4.87
N ARG A 406 -8.14 6.52 -4.27
CA ARG A 406 -9.29 7.25 -4.82
C ARG A 406 -10.30 7.55 -3.71
N ASN A 407 -11.08 8.61 -3.88
CA ASN A 407 -12.35 8.80 -3.18
C ASN A 407 -13.45 8.02 -3.92
N ILE A 408 -14.52 7.58 -3.26
CA ILE A 408 -15.62 6.82 -3.87
C ILE A 408 -16.97 7.52 -3.65
N GLU A 409 -17.75 7.63 -4.73
CA GLU A 409 -19.15 8.05 -4.65
C GLU A 409 -19.99 7.03 -3.87
N GLY A 410 -20.53 7.42 -2.71
CA GLY A 410 -21.40 6.56 -1.90
C GLY A 410 -20.70 5.39 -1.20
N GLY A 411 -19.37 5.44 -1.07
CA GLY A 411 -18.55 4.45 -0.36
C GLY A 411 -17.49 5.11 0.52
N GLY A 412 -16.50 4.33 0.95
CA GLY A 412 -15.33 4.83 1.69
C GLY A 412 -14.20 5.26 0.76
N SER A 413 -13.12 5.82 1.30
CA SER A 413 -11.95 6.21 0.49
C SER A 413 -10.75 5.29 0.69
N LEU A 414 -9.95 5.11 -0.38
CA LEU A 414 -8.59 4.57 -0.27
C LEU A 414 -7.58 5.69 -0.43
N THR A 415 -6.91 6.07 0.66
CA THR A 415 -5.83 7.04 0.67
C THR A 415 -4.49 6.31 0.66
N ILE A 416 -3.56 6.68 -0.22
CA ILE A 416 -2.18 6.18 -0.21
C ILE A 416 -1.24 7.38 -0.20
N VAL A 417 -0.44 7.50 0.87
CA VAL A 417 0.68 8.46 0.94
C VAL A 417 1.96 7.65 1.00
N ALA A 418 2.74 7.68 -0.08
CA ALA A 418 3.92 6.85 -0.22
C ALA A 418 5.19 7.71 -0.30
N THR A 419 6.30 7.23 0.26
CA THR A 419 7.60 7.88 0.10
C THR A 419 8.21 7.49 -1.24
N ALA A 420 8.85 8.45 -1.92
CA ALA A 420 9.61 8.24 -3.14
C ALA A 420 11.05 8.73 -2.94
N LEU A 421 12.01 7.84 -3.11
CA LEU A 421 13.43 8.14 -2.95
C LEU A 421 13.96 8.83 -4.22
N VAL A 422 14.58 9.99 -4.04
CA VAL A 422 15.29 10.77 -5.09
C VAL A 422 16.74 11.04 -4.65
N ASP A 423 17.55 11.61 -5.55
CA ASP A 423 18.98 11.94 -5.30
C ASP A 423 19.85 10.78 -4.76
N THR A 424 19.45 9.54 -5.07
CA THR A 424 20.16 8.31 -4.66
C THR A 424 21.39 8.00 -5.52
N GLY A 425 21.58 8.73 -6.62
CA GLY A 425 22.54 8.42 -7.68
C GLY A 425 22.09 7.29 -8.65
N SER A 426 20.97 6.62 -8.37
CA SER A 426 20.44 5.55 -9.21
C SER A 426 19.53 6.10 -10.32
N LYS A 427 19.91 5.89 -11.59
CA LYS A 427 19.04 6.18 -12.74
C LYS A 427 17.72 5.38 -12.70
N MET A 428 17.71 4.22 -12.05
CA MET A 428 16.50 3.42 -11.85
C MET A 428 15.47 4.18 -11.01
N ASP A 429 15.93 4.81 -9.91
CA ASP A 429 15.04 5.53 -8.99
C ASP A 429 14.48 6.80 -9.62
N THR A 430 15.27 7.50 -10.43
CA THR A 430 14.81 8.67 -11.21
C THR A 430 13.67 8.28 -12.16
N VAL A 431 13.80 7.17 -12.89
CA VAL A 431 12.77 6.69 -13.82
C VAL A 431 11.52 6.20 -13.06
N ILE A 432 11.70 5.50 -11.94
CA ILE A 432 10.59 5.11 -11.06
C ILE A 432 9.84 6.35 -10.54
N PHE A 433 10.55 7.40 -10.12
CA PHE A 433 9.96 8.61 -9.57
C PHE A 433 9.07 9.36 -10.58
N GLU A 434 9.59 9.69 -11.77
CA GLU A 434 8.82 10.44 -12.78
C GLU A 434 7.55 9.68 -13.23
N GLU A 435 7.65 8.35 -13.32
CA GLU A 435 6.52 7.48 -13.69
C GLU A 435 5.42 7.44 -12.60
N PHE A 436 5.76 7.66 -11.32
CA PHE A 436 4.78 7.83 -10.25
C PHE A 436 4.28 9.27 -10.09
N LYS A 437 5.11 10.27 -10.38
CA LYS A 437 4.75 11.69 -10.35
C LYS A 437 3.57 12.01 -11.28
N GLY A 438 3.56 11.40 -12.46
CA GLY A 438 2.40 11.46 -13.37
C GLY A 438 1.11 10.83 -12.81
N THR A 439 1.23 9.87 -11.89
CA THR A 439 0.12 9.09 -11.31
C THR A 439 -0.46 9.73 -10.03
N GLY A 440 0.37 10.46 -9.28
CA GLY A 440 -0.01 11.15 -8.04
C GLY A 440 -0.91 12.37 -8.25
N ASN A 441 -1.50 12.86 -7.14
CA ASN A 441 -2.24 14.12 -7.10
C ASN A 441 -1.89 15.02 -5.90
N MET A 442 -0.97 14.61 -5.03
CA MET A 442 -0.31 15.45 -4.02
C MET A 442 1.19 15.13 -4.03
N GLU A 443 2.03 16.16 -3.90
CA GLU A 443 3.49 16.05 -3.83
C GLU A 443 4.01 16.89 -2.64
N VAL A 444 4.73 16.25 -1.71
CA VAL A 444 5.47 16.90 -0.60
C VAL A 444 6.95 16.64 -0.82
N THR A 445 7.68 17.65 -1.27
CA THR A 445 9.11 17.57 -1.59
C THR A 445 9.96 17.96 -0.39
N LEU A 446 10.89 17.09 0.02
CA LEU A 446 11.89 17.38 1.04
C LEU A 446 13.20 17.82 0.39
N ASP A 447 13.79 18.91 0.86
CA ASP A 447 15.02 19.47 0.30
C ASP A 447 16.22 19.17 1.22
N ARG A 448 17.23 18.53 0.65
CA ARG A 448 18.48 18.20 1.35
C ARG A 448 19.21 19.44 1.87
N ARG A 449 19.11 20.57 1.17
CA ARG A 449 19.73 21.85 1.55
C ARG A 449 19.12 22.42 2.83
N LEU A 450 17.84 22.16 3.11
CA LEU A 450 17.20 22.49 4.39
C LEU A 450 17.71 21.57 5.51
N SER A 451 17.76 20.26 5.30
CA SER A 451 18.25 19.32 6.33
C SER A 451 19.73 19.49 6.67
N ASP A 452 20.57 19.83 5.69
CA ASP A 452 22.01 20.09 5.90
C ASP A 452 22.22 21.40 6.70
N LYS A 453 21.35 22.40 6.51
CA LYS A 453 21.22 23.60 7.38
C LYS A 453 20.56 23.32 8.75
N ARG A 454 20.09 22.09 9.01
CA ARG A 454 19.27 21.69 10.18
C ARG A 454 17.90 22.40 10.28
N VAL A 455 17.36 22.88 9.18
CA VAL A 455 16.02 23.48 9.12
C VAL A 455 14.98 22.37 8.98
N PHE A 456 14.18 22.16 10.04
CA PHE A 456 13.10 21.18 10.06
C PHE A 456 11.74 21.83 10.35
N PRO A 457 10.64 21.38 9.71
CA PRO A 457 10.57 20.36 8.64
C PRO A 457 11.33 20.79 7.38
N ALA A 458 11.99 19.85 6.71
CA ALA A 458 12.79 20.12 5.50
C ALA A 458 11.93 20.20 4.22
N ILE A 459 10.67 20.63 4.31
CA ILE A 459 9.70 20.66 3.20
C ILE A 459 9.95 21.91 2.33
N ASN A 460 10.24 21.74 1.04
CA ASN A 460 10.23 22.85 0.09
C ASN A 460 8.77 23.21 -0.25
N ILE A 461 8.26 24.28 0.37
CA ILE A 461 6.85 24.71 0.25
C ILE A 461 6.51 25.16 -1.19
N LYS A 462 7.50 25.59 -1.97
CA LYS A 462 7.32 26.12 -3.33
C LYS A 462 7.10 25.02 -4.37
N SER A 463 7.81 23.90 -4.25
CA SER A 463 7.66 22.71 -5.11
C SER A 463 6.65 21.69 -4.61
N SER A 464 6.07 21.90 -3.42
CA SER A 464 5.06 21.03 -2.82
C SER A 464 3.64 21.59 -2.97
N GLY A 465 2.65 20.73 -3.18
CA GLY A 465 1.24 21.13 -3.34
C GLY A 465 0.28 19.97 -3.65
N THR A 466 -1.02 20.29 -3.73
CA THR A 466 -2.08 19.31 -4.03
C THR A 466 -2.92 19.76 -5.23
N ARG A 467 -3.20 18.83 -6.16
CA ARG A 467 -4.12 19.08 -7.29
C ARG A 467 -5.55 19.14 -6.77
N LYS A 468 -6.28 20.21 -7.11
CA LYS A 468 -7.59 20.57 -6.57
C LYS A 468 -7.61 20.85 -5.06
N GLU A 469 -6.63 21.60 -4.55
CA GLU A 469 -6.62 22.02 -3.14
C GLU A 469 -7.85 22.87 -2.74
N GLU A 470 -8.53 23.50 -3.70
CA GLU A 470 -9.81 24.19 -3.50
C GLU A 470 -11.00 23.29 -3.14
N MET A 471 -10.86 21.96 -3.27
CA MET A 471 -11.84 20.98 -2.76
C MET A 471 -11.61 20.63 -1.28
N LEU A 472 -10.44 20.96 -0.72
CA LEU A 472 -10.01 20.54 0.63
C LEU A 472 -9.79 21.71 1.60
N LEU A 473 -9.66 22.92 1.08
CA LEU A 473 -9.45 24.15 1.82
C LEU A 473 -10.68 25.06 1.69
N THR A 474 -11.01 25.80 2.75
CA THR A 474 -12.04 26.84 2.67
C THR A 474 -11.62 27.96 1.71
N SER A 475 -12.59 28.69 1.15
CA SER A 475 -12.29 29.80 0.24
C SER A 475 -11.42 30.91 0.86
N GLU A 476 -11.43 31.06 2.20
CA GLU A 476 -10.50 31.97 2.89
C GLU A 476 -9.07 31.41 2.92
N GLU A 477 -8.91 30.13 3.29
CA GLU A 477 -7.61 29.44 3.26
C GLU A 477 -6.99 29.49 1.85
N VAL A 478 -7.75 29.13 0.80
CA VAL A 478 -7.29 29.17 -0.60
C VAL A 478 -6.79 30.56 -1.00
N ASN A 479 -7.59 31.60 -0.74
CA ASN A 479 -7.21 32.97 -1.08
C ASN A 479 -5.94 33.42 -0.35
N LYS A 480 -5.81 33.12 0.94
CA LYS A 480 -4.63 33.49 1.74
C LYS A 480 -3.38 32.70 1.35
N VAL A 481 -3.50 31.39 1.09
CA VAL A 481 -2.40 30.55 0.58
C VAL A 481 -1.94 31.03 -0.80
N TRP A 482 -2.87 31.41 -1.68
CA TRP A 482 -2.53 31.98 -2.99
C TRP A 482 -1.79 33.32 -2.85
N VAL A 483 -2.26 34.23 -1.98
CA VAL A 483 -1.56 35.50 -1.70
C VAL A 483 -0.16 35.26 -1.13
N LEU A 484 0.02 34.30 -0.21
CA LEU A 484 1.34 33.90 0.31
C LEU A 484 2.26 33.37 -0.79
N ARG A 485 1.80 32.37 -1.56
CA ARG A 485 2.58 31.76 -2.66
C ARG A 485 2.98 32.81 -3.69
N LYS A 486 2.10 33.79 -3.97
CA LYS A 486 2.38 34.91 -4.89
C LYS A 486 3.36 35.94 -4.32
N ALA A 487 3.18 36.37 -3.07
CA ALA A 487 4.04 37.36 -2.40
C ALA A 487 5.47 36.86 -2.16
N LEU A 488 5.66 35.54 -2.06
CA LEU A 488 6.95 34.88 -1.83
C LEU A 488 7.57 34.27 -3.11
N SER A 489 6.88 34.36 -4.26
CA SER A 489 7.29 33.67 -5.51
C SER A 489 8.68 34.03 -6.03
N SER A 490 9.16 35.25 -5.75
CA SER A 490 10.47 35.77 -6.14
C SER A 490 11.61 35.42 -5.19
N MET A 491 11.33 34.77 -4.05
CA MET A 491 12.37 34.30 -3.11
C MET A 491 12.97 32.96 -3.57
N ASP A 492 14.21 32.69 -3.15
CA ASP A 492 14.74 31.33 -3.20
C ASP A 492 13.92 30.39 -2.31
N ASP A 493 13.82 29.14 -2.73
CA ASP A 493 13.01 28.09 -2.10
C ASP A 493 13.37 27.86 -0.63
N ILE A 494 14.65 27.98 -0.28
CA ILE A 494 15.14 27.84 1.09
C ILE A 494 14.72 29.04 1.92
N GLN A 495 14.91 30.26 1.39
CA GLN A 495 14.53 31.51 2.07
C GLN A 495 13.02 31.61 2.30
N MET A 496 12.22 31.24 1.30
CA MET A 496 10.76 31.16 1.40
C MET A 496 10.35 30.20 2.51
N THR A 497 10.97 29.02 2.57
CA THR A 497 10.67 28.01 3.60
C THR A 497 11.10 28.49 4.99
N GLU A 498 12.31 29.00 5.14
CA GLU A 498 12.84 29.54 6.40
C GLU A 498 11.92 30.64 6.96
N LEU A 499 11.48 31.59 6.13
CA LEU A 499 10.58 32.68 6.50
C LEU A 499 9.16 32.20 6.88
N ILE A 500 8.59 31.25 6.14
CA ILE A 500 7.28 30.68 6.47
C ILE A 500 7.35 29.93 7.81
N LEU A 501 8.39 29.11 8.02
CA LEU A 501 8.58 28.39 9.28
C LEU A 501 8.79 29.35 10.47
N GLU A 502 9.57 30.42 10.29
CA GLU A 502 9.75 31.45 11.31
C GLU A 502 8.43 32.14 11.69
N LYS A 503 7.61 32.51 10.69
CA LYS A 503 6.30 33.10 10.95
C LYS A 503 5.31 32.12 11.57
N MET A 504 5.20 30.88 11.05
CA MET A 504 4.26 29.88 11.58
C MET A 504 4.56 29.49 13.03
N ARG A 505 5.84 29.46 13.44
CA ARG A 505 6.28 29.21 14.83
C ARG A 505 5.82 30.28 15.84
N LYS A 506 5.45 31.49 15.39
CA LYS A 506 4.93 32.57 16.26
C LYS A 506 3.46 32.36 16.65
N PHE A 507 2.76 31.43 15.99
CA PHE A 507 1.36 31.11 16.23
C PHE A 507 1.18 29.63 16.58
N LYS A 508 0.21 29.32 17.45
CA LYS A 508 -0.10 27.93 17.81
C LYS A 508 -0.83 27.18 16.69
N THR A 509 -1.73 27.86 15.98
CA THR A 509 -2.59 27.28 14.95
C THR A 509 -2.38 27.91 13.56
N ASN A 510 -2.88 27.27 12.51
CA ASN A 510 -2.91 27.85 11.17
C ASN A 510 -3.94 28.97 11.05
N ASP A 511 -5.10 28.85 11.69
CA ASP A 511 -6.10 29.93 11.76
C ASP A 511 -5.50 31.24 12.31
N ALA A 512 -4.80 31.19 13.44
CA ALA A 512 -4.17 32.37 14.02
C ALA A 512 -3.07 32.97 13.11
N PHE A 513 -2.27 32.10 12.48
CA PHE A 513 -1.28 32.51 11.48
C PHE A 513 -1.93 33.22 10.28
N LEU A 514 -3.00 32.64 9.72
CA LEU A 514 -3.76 33.20 8.60
C LEU A 514 -4.49 34.50 8.96
N ARG A 515 -4.91 34.70 10.21
CA ARG A 515 -5.51 35.96 10.66
C ARG A 515 -4.51 37.11 10.72
N SER A 516 -3.30 36.86 11.26
CA SER A 516 -2.25 37.90 11.39
C SER A 516 -1.82 38.58 10.07
N MET A 517 -2.08 37.93 8.93
CA MET A 517 -1.79 38.48 7.60
C MET A 517 -2.68 39.67 7.25
N ASN A 518 -3.93 39.66 7.74
CA ASN A 518 -4.87 40.76 7.54
C ASN A 518 -4.37 42.01 8.27
N GLU A 519 -3.91 41.88 9.52
CA GLU A 519 -3.46 42.99 10.38
C GLU A 519 -2.27 43.76 9.75
N THR A 520 -1.33 43.06 9.10
CA THR A 520 -0.24 43.71 8.34
C THR A 520 -0.69 44.49 7.09
N SER A 521 -1.95 44.35 6.65
CA SER A 521 -2.47 45.03 5.45
C SER A 521 -2.97 46.44 5.77
N ASP A 522 -3.61 46.63 6.93
CA ASP A 522 -4.19 47.92 7.33
C ASP A 522 -3.18 48.85 8.03
N ALA A 523 -2.10 48.29 8.59
CA ALA A 523 -0.96 49.06 9.11
C ALA A 523 -0.22 49.90 8.04
N GLY A 524 -0.51 49.68 6.74
CA GLY A 524 -0.03 50.50 5.61
C GLY A 524 -1.05 51.52 5.09
N ARG A 525 -2.15 51.77 5.82
CA ARG A 525 -3.26 52.67 5.42
C ARG A 525 -3.68 53.63 6.55
N ASN A 526 -2.74 54.43 7.05
CA ASN A 526 -2.98 55.70 7.75
C ASN A 526 -1.89 56.70 7.35
#